data_AF-A0A844CCJ5-F1
#
_entry.id   AF-A0A844CCJ5-F1
#
_cell.length_a   1.000
_cell.length_b   1.000
_cell.length_c   1.000
_cell.angle_alpha   90.00
_cell.angle_beta   90.00
_cell.angle_gamma   90.00
#
_symmetry.space_group_name_H-M   'P 1'
#
loop_
_entity.id
_entity.type
_entity.pdbx_description
1 polymer ?
#
loop_
_entity_poly.entity_id
_entity_poly.type
_entity_poly.pdbx_seq_one_letter_code
_entity_poly.pdbx_strand_id
1 'polypeptide(L)'
;MIVTCHPHSVNSERFRALRTNLLFAQRTQGIQSVLITSSVLSEGKSFVTVNLATVLAQTNKKVLLVDADLRKTTLHTILNLENEEGLTSYYYNKR
;
A
#
# COMPACT_ATOMS: atom_id res chain seq x y z
N MET A 1 -5.72 -5.57 -9.49
CA MET A 1 -4.97 -6.01 -8.29
C MET A 1 -5.26 -7.50 -8.06
N ILE A 2 -4.31 -8.33 -7.64
CA ILE A 2 -4.56 -9.79 -7.58
C ILE A 2 -5.64 -10.15 -6.55
N VAL A 3 -5.69 -9.41 -5.44
CA VAL A 3 -6.66 -9.61 -4.36
C VAL A 3 -8.10 -9.29 -4.77
N THR A 4 -8.29 -8.44 -5.78
CA THR A 4 -9.61 -8.12 -6.34
C THR A 4 -9.96 -8.99 -7.54
N CYS A 5 -8.99 -9.23 -8.44
CA CYS A 5 -9.21 -9.99 -9.68
C CYS A 5 -9.30 -11.51 -9.43
N HIS A 6 -8.55 -12.03 -8.45
CA HIS A 6 -8.48 -13.46 -8.13
C HIS A 6 -8.61 -13.69 -6.62
N PRO A 7 -9.79 -13.40 -6.02
CA PRO A 7 -9.96 -13.35 -4.57
C PRO A 7 -9.69 -14.71 -3.88
N HIS A 8 -9.91 -15.83 -4.55
CA HIS A 8 -9.70 -17.18 -3.99
C HIS A 8 -8.34 -17.79 -4.33
N SER A 9 -7.43 -17.04 -4.94
CA SER A 9 -6.09 -17.55 -5.26
C SER A 9 -5.22 -17.68 -4.01
N VAL A 10 -4.22 -18.57 -4.08
CA VAL A 10 -3.19 -18.74 -3.04
C VAL A 10 -2.49 -17.40 -2.74
N ASN A 11 -2.18 -16.61 -3.77
CA ASN A 11 -1.56 -15.29 -3.60
C ASN A 11 -2.44 -14.33 -2.80
N SER A 12 -3.75 -14.31 -3.08
CA SER A 12 -4.70 -13.49 -2.32
C SER A 12 -4.77 -13.90 -0.85
N GLU A 13 -4.70 -15.20 -0.56
CA GLU A 13 -4.70 -15.69 0.81
C GLU A 13 -3.43 -15.30 1.57
N ARG A 14 -2.27 -15.26 0.90
CA ARG A 14 -1.01 -14.75 1.50
C ARG A 14 -1.14 -13.29 1.92
N PHE A 15 -1.83 -12.45 1.14
CA PHE A 15 -2.11 -11.06 1.54
C PHE A 15 -3.07 -10.98 2.73
N ARG A 16 -4.08 -11.86 2.83
CA ARG A 16 -4.98 -11.92 4.01
C ARG A 16 -4.23 -12.36 5.27
N ALA A 17 -3.32 -13.31 5.16
CA ALA A 17 -2.45 -13.72 6.26
C ALA A 17 -1.55 -12.55 6.72
N LEU A 18 -0.92 -11.83 5.78
CA LEU A 18 -0.10 -10.66 6.09
C LEU A 18 -0.90 -9.57 6.81
N ARG A 19 -2.13 -9.30 6.35
CA ARG A 19 -3.06 -8.39 7.01
C ARG A 19 -3.35 -8.81 8.45
N THR A 20 -3.63 -10.09 8.70
CA THR A 20 -3.91 -10.60 10.06
C THR A 20 -2.73 -10.35 10.99
N ASN A 21 -1.51 -10.58 10.52
CA ASN A 21 -0.29 -10.30 11.30
C ASN A 21 -0.15 -8.81 11.63
N LEU A 22 -0.42 -7.92 10.68
CA LEU A 22 -0.40 -6.48 10.93
C LEU A 22 -1.50 -6.01 11.89
N LEU A 23 -2.70 -6.59 11.81
CA LEU A 23 -3.78 -6.28 12.75
C LEU A 23 -3.45 -6.74 14.17
N PHE A 24 -2.75 -7.88 14.31
CA PHE A 24 -2.24 -8.32 15.59
C PHE A 24 -1.18 -7.35 16.13
N ALA A 25 -0.19 -6.98 15.31
CA ALA A 25 0.85 -6.03 15.68
C ALA A 25 0.27 -4.64 16.03
N GLN A 26 -0.76 -4.19 15.32
CA GLN A 26 -1.50 -2.97 15.66
C GLN A 26 -2.12 -3.05 17.05
N ARG A 27 -2.72 -4.19 17.42
CA ARG A 27 -3.36 -4.36 18.74
C ARG A 27 -2.34 -4.45 19.88
N THR A 28 -1.19 -5.08 19.66
CA THR A 28 -0.18 -5.33 20.69
C THR A 28 0.83 -4.19 20.84
N GLN A 29 1.18 -3.52 19.73
CA GLN A 29 2.23 -2.50 19.68
C GLN A 29 1.71 -1.11 19.29
N GLY A 30 0.41 -0.96 18.99
CA GLY A 30 -0.18 0.33 18.61
C GLY A 30 0.24 0.86 17.25
N ILE A 31 0.76 0.00 16.35
CA ILE A 31 1.22 0.41 15.01
C ILE A 31 0.06 0.99 14.18
N GLN A 32 0.24 2.21 13.67
CA GLN A 32 -0.72 2.88 12.78
C GLN A 32 -0.16 3.18 11.37
N SER A 33 1.16 3.11 11.21
CA SER A 33 1.86 3.39 9.95
C SER A 33 2.87 2.29 9.65
N VAL A 34 2.92 1.85 8.40
CA VAL A 34 3.84 0.80 7.94
C VAL A 34 4.61 1.33 6.73
N LEU A 35 5.94 1.29 6.81
CA LEU A 35 6.82 1.57 5.68
C LEU A 35 7.08 0.28 4.90
N ILE A 36 6.86 0.31 3.59
CA ILE A 36 7.21 -0.78 2.68
C ILE A 36 8.39 -0.30 1.83
N THR A 37 9.51 -1.00 1.93
CA THR A 37 10.74 -0.70 1.19
C THR A 37 11.34 -1.98 0.61
N SER A 38 12.21 -1.83 -0.38
CA SER A 38 12.89 -2.92 -1.07
C SER A 38 14.39 -2.65 -1.07
N SER A 39 15.19 -3.72 -1.17
CA SER A 39 16.66 -3.60 -1.18
C SER A 39 17.16 -3.08 -2.53
N VAL A 40 16.44 -3.44 -3.60
CA VAL A 40 16.71 -3.00 -4.97
C VAL A 40 15.44 -2.56 -5.69
N LEU A 41 15.61 -1.97 -6.88
CA LEU A 41 14.50 -1.62 -7.77
C LEU A 41 13.80 -2.89 -8.29
N SER A 42 12.50 -2.76 -8.60
CA SER A 42 11.70 -3.82 -9.24
C SER A 42 11.46 -5.10 -8.44
N GLU A 43 11.70 -5.13 -7.12
CA GLU A 43 11.32 -6.24 -6.22
C GLU A 43 9.80 -6.36 -5.97
N GLY A 44 8.97 -5.54 -6.63
CA GLY A 44 7.52 -5.58 -6.48
C GLY A 44 6.99 -4.84 -5.25
N LYS A 45 7.75 -3.91 -4.66
CA LYS A 45 7.30 -3.08 -3.52
C LYS A 45 5.93 -2.45 -3.75
N SER A 46 5.71 -1.84 -4.92
CA SER A 46 4.44 -1.19 -5.28
C SER A 46 3.29 -2.20 -5.40
N PHE A 47 3.59 -3.38 -5.95
CA PHE A 47 2.63 -4.49 -6.04
C PHE A 47 2.19 -4.97 -4.65
N VAL A 48 3.15 -5.20 -3.74
CA VAL A 48 2.85 -5.61 -2.36
C VAL A 48 2.05 -4.52 -1.65
N THR A 49 2.48 -3.26 -1.79
CA THR A 49 1.86 -2.08 -1.17
C THR A 49 0.39 -1.95 -1.53
N VAL A 50 0.05 -1.99 -2.83
CA VAL A 50 -1.34 -1.85 -3.28
C VAL A 50 -2.20 -3.03 -2.84
N ASN A 51 -1.74 -4.28 -3.01
CA ASN A 51 -2.55 -5.44 -2.62
C ASN A 51 -2.76 -5.51 -1.10
N LEU A 52 -1.76 -5.14 -0.31
CA LEU A 52 -1.87 -5.07 1.15
C LEU A 52 -2.85 -3.98 1.60
N ALA A 53 -2.77 -2.78 1.02
CA ALA A 53 -3.71 -1.70 1.30
C ALA A 53 -5.15 -2.12 0.97
N THR A 54 -5.35 -2.83 -0.14
CA THR A 54 -6.67 -3.32 -0.54
C THR A 54 -7.24 -4.35 0.43
N VAL A 55 -6.46 -5.34 0.88
CA VAL A 55 -6.98 -6.31 1.87
C VAL A 55 -7.24 -5.68 3.24
N LEU A 56 -6.49 -4.64 3.61
CA LEU A 56 -6.76 -3.84 4.81
C LEU A 56 -8.08 -3.06 4.65
N ALA A 57 -8.28 -2.39 3.51
CA ALA A 57 -9.50 -1.64 3.22
C ALA A 57 -10.74 -2.54 3.17
N GLN A 58 -10.62 -3.77 2.67
CA GLN A 58 -11.68 -4.79 2.69
C GLN A 58 -12.19 -5.15 4.10
N THR A 59 -11.46 -4.80 5.17
CA THR A 59 -11.93 -4.95 6.56
C THR A 59 -12.68 -3.72 7.08
N ASN A 60 -13.15 -2.86 6.16
CA ASN A 60 -13.88 -1.62 6.46
C ASN A 60 -13.06 -0.60 7.27
N LYS A 61 -11.72 -0.68 7.18
CA LYS A 61 -10.80 0.30 7.76
C LYS A 61 -10.53 1.44 6.77
N LYS A 62 -10.37 2.66 7.29
CA LYS A 62 -9.80 3.77 6.53
C LYS A 62 -8.31 3.53 6.35
N VAL A 63 -7.88 3.37 5.10
CA VAL A 63 -6.48 3.10 4.74
C VAL A 63 -5.99 4.23 3.84
N LEU A 64 -4.88 4.86 4.21
CA LEU A 64 -4.18 5.85 3.39
C LEU A 64 -2.94 5.20 2.79
N LEU A 65 -2.82 5.26 1.47
CA LEU A 65 -1.61 4.89 0.74
C LEU A 65 -0.83 6.17 0.41
N VAL A 66 0.45 6.20 0.73
CA VAL A 66 1.33 7.35 0.44
C VAL A 66 2.47 6.87 -0.45
N ASP A 67 2.57 7.41 -1.67
CA ASP A 67 3.75 7.20 -2.52
C ASP A 67 4.88 8.12 -2.08
N ALA A 68 5.85 7.57 -1.35
CA ALA A 68 7.05 8.28 -0.91
C ALA A 68 8.25 8.04 -1.85
N ASP A 69 8.12 7.25 -2.93
CA ASP A 69 9.17 7.08 -3.93
C ASP A 69 9.09 8.19 -4.98
N LEU A 70 9.62 9.37 -4.63
CA LEU A 70 9.56 10.57 -5.48
C LEU A 70 10.45 10.50 -6.73
N ARG A 71 11.32 9.48 -6.86
CA ARG A 71 12.23 9.33 -8.01
C ARG A 71 11.61 8.48 -9.11
N LYS A 72 10.98 7.37 -8.73
CA LYS A 72 10.32 6.45 -9.66
C LYS A 72 8.93 6.10 -9.13
N THR A 73 8.07 7.11 -9.07
CA THR A 73 6.66 6.96 -8.66
C THR A 73 5.95 5.99 -9.58
N THR A 74 5.26 4.99 -9.03
CA THR A 74 4.54 3.97 -9.82
C THR A 74 3.11 3.74 -9.33
N LEU A 75 2.75 4.24 -8.14
CA LEU A 75 1.44 3.96 -7.56
C LEU A 75 0.31 4.65 -8.32
N HIS A 76 0.50 5.88 -8.77
CA HIS A 76 -0.51 6.61 -9.56
C HIS A 76 -0.88 5.84 -10.83
N THR A 77 0.10 5.28 -11.54
CA THR A 77 -0.13 4.46 -12.74
C THR A 77 -0.86 3.16 -12.41
N ILE A 78 -0.46 2.47 -11.34
CA ILE A 78 -1.08 1.19 -10.92
C ILE A 78 -2.55 1.40 -10.51
N LEU A 79 -2.86 2.54 -9.90
CA LEU A 79 -4.20 2.89 -9.43
C LEU A 79 -5.03 3.65 -10.47
N ASN A 80 -4.46 3.93 -11.64
CA ASN A 80 -5.08 4.74 -12.69
C ASN A 80 -5.56 6.11 -12.18
N LEU A 81 -4.66 6.81 -11.49
CA LEU A 81 -4.88 8.15 -10.93
C LEU A 81 -4.00 9.17 -11.67
N GLU A 82 -4.51 10.39 -11.78
CA GLU A 82 -3.71 11.56 -12.15
C GLU A 82 -2.66 11.85 -11.06
N ASN A 83 -1.55 12.48 -11.44
CA ASN A 83 -0.42 12.76 -10.55
C ASN A 83 0.06 14.22 -10.66
N GLU A 84 -0.84 15.13 -11.04
CA GLU A 84 -0.58 16.56 -11.10
C GLU A 84 -0.43 17.17 -9.70
N GLU A 85 -1.25 16.69 -8.76
CA GLU A 85 -1.13 16.98 -7.34
C GLU A 85 -0.79 15.72 -6.55
N GLY A 86 0.12 15.83 -5.58
CA GLY A 86 0.59 14.70 -4.81
C GLY A 86 1.44 15.12 -3.62
N LEU A 87 2.25 14.19 -3.13
CA LEU A 87 3.06 14.41 -1.93
C LEU A 87 4.02 15.60 -2.10
N THR A 88 4.67 15.71 -3.26
CA THR A 88 5.60 16.80 -3.56
C THR A 88 4.91 18.17 -3.57
N SER A 89 3.81 18.33 -4.31
CA SER A 89 3.08 19.62 -4.38
C SER A 89 2.48 19.99 -3.03
N TYR A 90 1.98 19.01 -2.27
CA TYR A 90 1.51 19.22 -0.89
C TYR A 90 2.62 19.79 0.00
N TYR A 91 3.84 19.26 -0.07
CA TYR A 91 4.96 19.79 0.72
C TYR A 91 5.38 21.20 0.30
N TYR A 92 5.30 21.55 -0.99
CA TYR A 92 5.61 22.90 -1.47
C TYR A 92 4.55 23.93 -1.05
N ASN A 93 3.26 23.60 -1.15
CA ASN A 93 2.14 24.51 -0.83
C ASN A 93 1.89 24.69 0.67
N LYS A 94 2.52 23.88 1.54
CA LYS A 94 2.39 23.99 3.00
C LYS A 94 3.30 25.07 3.62
N ARG A 95 4.15 25.70 2.82
CA ARG A 95 4.96 26.87 3.20
C ARG A 95 4.19 28.15 2.93
#